data_AF-A0A6A0AXG3-F1
#
_entry.id   AF-A0A6A0AXG3-F1
#
_cell.length_a   1.000
_cell.length_b   1.000
_cell.length_c   1.000
_cell.angle_alpha   90.00
_cell.angle_beta   90.00
_cell.angle_gamma   90.00
#
_symmetry.space_group_name_H-M   'P 1'
#
loop_
_entity.id
_entity.type
_entity.pdbx_description
1 polymer ?
#
loop_
_entity_poly.entity_id
_entity_poly.type
_entity_poly.pdbx_seq_one_letter_code
_entity_poly.pdbx_strand_id
1 'polypeptide(L)'
;MNATAVMTPRQRAAAQAYVRLLGAVRAALAEPPGDGAPPPVLLGAPMAEADEALAAAGLAGNEEALFGLVTGLHRTEPPGTAAPRAPGPAPRERQGP
;
A
#
# COMPACT_ATOMS: atom_id res chain seq x y z
N MET A 1 7.48 3.55 25.17
CA MET A 1 6.59 4.63 24.68
C MET A 1 5.88 4.11 23.43
N ASN A 2 4.76 3.40 23.56
CA ASN A 2 4.01 2.87 22.42
C ASN A 2 2.67 3.60 22.31
N ALA A 3 2.69 4.80 21.73
CA ALA A 3 1.48 5.43 21.23
C ALA A 3 1.31 4.97 19.79
N THR A 4 0.51 3.92 19.56
CA THR A 4 -0.11 3.70 18.25
C THR A 4 -1.07 4.88 18.01
N ALA A 5 -0.53 5.99 17.52
CA ALA A 5 -1.31 7.17 17.20
C ALA A 5 -2.35 6.76 16.16
N VAL A 6 -3.62 6.77 16.56
CA VAL A 6 -4.74 6.49 15.67
C VAL A 6 -4.70 7.56 14.57
N MET A 7 -4.41 7.14 13.34
CA MET A 7 -4.46 8.04 12.18
C MET A 7 -5.82 8.71 12.10
N THR A 8 -5.82 10.03 11.97
CA THR A 8 -7.05 10.79 11.73
C THR A 8 -7.64 10.42 10.36
N PRO A 9 -8.96 10.62 10.15
CA PRO A 9 -9.59 10.34 8.87
C PRO A 9 -8.93 11.06 7.68
N ARG A 10 -8.50 12.31 7.88
CA ARG A 10 -7.81 13.10 6.84
C ARG A 10 -6.43 12.53 6.51
N GLN A 11 -5.67 12.12 7.53
CA GLN A 11 -4.38 11.45 7.32
C GLN A 11 -4.53 10.11 6.58
N ARG A 12 -5.60 9.35 6.87
CA ARG A 12 -5.90 8.10 6.14
C ARG A 12 -6.21 8.37 4.67
N ALA A 13 -7.03 9.38 4.39
CA ALA A 13 -7.34 9.79 3.02
C ALA A 13 -6.06 10.20 2.26
N ALA A 14 -5.19 11.00 2.88
CA ALA A 14 -3.91 11.42 2.30
C ALA A 14 -3.00 10.23 1.98
N ALA A 15 -2.83 9.30 2.93
CA ALA A 15 -2.01 8.10 2.72
C ALA A 15 -2.58 7.20 1.61
N GLN A 16 -3.90 7.04 1.53
CA GLN A 16 -4.57 6.25 0.49
C GLN A 16 -4.42 6.89 -0.90
N ALA A 17 -4.58 8.21 -1.00
CA ALA A 17 -4.38 8.93 -2.26
C ALA A 17 -2.94 8.80 -2.77
N TYR A 18 -1.95 8.88 -1.88
CA TYR A 18 -0.54 8.67 -2.22
C TYR A 18 -0.25 7.23 -2.69
N VAL A 19 -0.79 6.21 -2.01
CA VAL A 19 -0.65 4.81 -2.45
C VAL A 19 -1.29 4.59 -3.82
N ARG A 20 -2.44 5.22 -4.09
CA ARG A 20 -3.10 5.15 -5.40
C ARG A 20 -2.26 5.81 -6.50
N LEU A 21 -1.67 6.97 -6.21
CA LEU A 21 -0.74 7.63 -7.12
C LEU A 21 0.46 6.73 -7.45
N LEU A 22 1.07 6.10 -6.45
CA LEU A 22 2.16 5.13 -6.67
C LEU A 22 1.72 3.94 -7.53
N GLY A 23 0.50 3.43 -7.33
CA GLY A 23 -0.09 2.39 -8.16
C GLY A 23 -0.25 2.83 -9.62
N ALA A 24 -0.76 4.04 -9.85
CA ALA A 24 -0.93 4.60 -11.19
C ALA A 24 0.40 4.82 -11.91
N VAL A 25 1.42 5.32 -11.20
CA VAL A 25 2.78 5.47 -11.72
C VAL A 25 3.37 4.12 -12.12
N ARG A 26 3.24 3.10 -11.26
CA ARG A 26 3.72 1.74 -11.57
C ARG A 26 3.02 1.16 -12.79
N ALA A 27 1.70 1.34 -12.93
CA ALA A 27 0.95 0.90 -14.09
C ALA A 27 1.41 1.62 -15.37
N ALA A 28 1.52 2.95 -15.32
CA ALA A 28 1.97 3.76 -16.47
C ALA A 28 3.40 3.40 -16.92
N LEU A 29 4.27 2.96 -16.02
CA LEU A 29 5.63 2.51 -16.33
C LEU A 29 5.71 1.04 -16.77
N ALA A 30 4.72 0.21 -16.41
CA ALA A 30 4.65 -1.21 -16.78
C ALA A 30 4.04 -1.42 -18.17
N GLU A 31 3.22 -0.47 -18.64
CA GLU A 31 2.72 -0.48 -20.01
C GLU A 31 3.89 -0.34 -21.01
N PRO A 32 4.04 -1.27 -21.97
CA PRO A 32 5.00 -1.10 -23.04
C PRO A 32 4.69 0.21 -23.79
N PRO A 33 5.69 0.88 -24.39
CA PRO A 33 5.43 2.04 -25.24
C PRO A 33 4.61 1.60 -26.45
N GLY A 34 3.29 1.74 -26.35
CA GLY A 34 2.28 1.50 -27.38
C GLY A 34 1.26 2.64 -27.40
N ASP A 35 0.25 2.54 -28.26
CA ASP A 35 -0.72 3.61 -28.61
C ASP A 35 -1.64 4.11 -27.46
N GLY A 36 -1.32 3.78 -26.20
CA GLY A 36 -2.02 4.27 -25.02
C GLY A 36 -1.76 5.76 -24.72
N ALA A 37 -2.60 6.35 -23.87
CA ALA A 37 -2.43 7.74 -23.45
C ALA A 37 -1.06 7.93 -22.76
N PRO A 38 -0.33 9.02 -23.05
CA PRO A 38 1.01 9.21 -22.51
C PRO A 38 0.97 9.36 -20.99
N PRO A 39 2.01 8.91 -20.25
CA PRO A 39 2.04 8.90 -18.78
C PRO A 39 1.61 10.21 -18.09
N PRO A 40 1.97 11.42 -18.60
CA PRO A 40 1.50 12.68 -18.00
C PRO A 40 -0.03 12.84 -18.01
N VAL A 41 -0.73 12.29 -19.02
CA VAL A 41 -2.18 12.36 -19.14
C VAL A 41 -2.86 11.40 -18.14
N LEU A 42 -2.25 10.25 -17.86
CA LEU A 42 -2.76 9.27 -16.90
C LEU A 42 -2.57 9.69 -15.44
N LEU A 43 -1.57 10.52 -15.16
CA LEU A 43 -1.18 10.89 -13.80
C LEU A 43 -1.81 12.19 -13.29
N GLY A 44 -2.40 13.02 -14.15
CA GLY A 44 -2.95 14.32 -13.74
C GLY A 44 -4.02 14.23 -12.65
N ALA A 45 -5.01 13.35 -12.80
CA ALA A 45 -6.07 13.15 -11.82
C ALA A 45 -5.57 12.58 -10.46
N PRO A 46 -4.81 11.46 -10.43
CA PRO A 46 -4.32 10.92 -9.16
C PRO A 46 -3.29 11.82 -8.46
N MET A 47 -2.53 12.65 -9.20
CA MET A 47 -1.64 13.65 -8.60
C MET A 47 -2.43 14.75 -7.91
N ALA A 48 -3.45 15.32 -8.57
CA ALA A 48 -4.29 16.36 -7.98
C ALA A 48 -5.01 15.87 -6.72
N GLU A 49 -5.50 14.63 -6.73
CA GLU A 49 -6.15 14.01 -5.57
C GLU A 49 -5.17 13.85 -4.39
N ALA A 50 -3.94 13.42 -4.66
CA ALA A 50 -2.93 13.28 -3.61
C ALA A 50 -2.57 14.64 -2.99
N ASP A 51 -2.37 15.68 -3.82
CA ASP A 51 -2.08 17.03 -3.35
C ASP A 51 -3.19 17.61 -2.48
N GLU A 52 -4.45 17.49 -2.92
CA GLU A 52 -5.61 17.97 -2.16
C GLU A 52 -5.73 17.25 -0.81
N ALA A 53 -5.57 15.93 -0.80
CA ALA A 53 -5.68 15.14 0.41
C ALA A 53 -4.55 15.44 1.41
N LEU A 54 -3.33 15.68 0.91
CA LEU A 54 -2.19 16.10 1.74
C LEU A 54 -2.43 17.48 2.34
N ALA A 55 -2.86 18.45 1.53
CA ALA A 55 -3.19 19.79 1.98
C ALA A 55 -4.30 19.77 3.05
N ALA A 56 -5.35 18.98 2.85
CA ALA A 56 -6.43 18.80 3.82
C ALA A 56 -5.96 18.18 5.14
N ALA A 57 -4.91 17.36 5.11
CA ALA A 57 -4.26 16.79 6.30
C ALA A 57 -3.26 17.74 6.97
N GLY A 58 -3.05 18.95 6.44
CA GLY A 58 -2.04 19.90 6.91
C GLY A 58 -0.61 19.47 6.56
N LEU A 59 -0.46 18.59 5.58
CA LEU A 59 0.82 18.07 5.11
C LEU A 59 1.18 18.75 3.80
N ALA A 60 2.35 19.37 3.75
CA ALA A 60 2.88 20.00 2.53
C ALA A 60 3.83 19.07 1.74
N GLY A 61 3.84 17.77 2.03
CA GLY A 61 4.76 16.81 1.40
C GLY A 61 6.12 16.66 2.10
N ASN A 62 6.22 16.87 3.42
CA ASN A 62 7.42 16.47 4.16
C ASN A 62 7.49 14.93 4.23
N GLU A 63 8.58 14.34 3.71
CA GLU A 63 8.64 12.92 3.42
C GLU A 63 8.56 12.05 4.69
N GLU A 64 9.15 12.49 5.80
CA GLU A 64 9.18 11.71 7.04
C GLU A 64 7.78 11.47 7.63
N ALA A 65 6.96 12.53 7.70
CA ALA A 65 5.60 12.44 8.23
C ALA A 65 4.70 11.60 7.32
N LEU A 66 4.86 11.73 6.00
CA LEU A 66 4.15 10.92 5.02
C LEU A 66 4.53 9.44 5.12
N PHE A 67 5.83 9.12 5.19
CA PHE A 67 6.31 7.75 5.30
C PHE A 67 5.84 7.07 6.60
N GLY A 68 5.78 7.82 7.71
CA GLY A 68 5.19 7.33 8.96
C GLY A 68 3.73 6.91 8.80
N LEU A 69 2.92 7.72 8.10
CA LEU A 69 1.51 7.44 7.85
C LEU A 69 1.31 6.24 6.91
N VAL A 70 2.06 6.17 5.80
CA VAL A 70 2.01 5.06 4.85
C VAL A 70 2.43 3.74 5.51
N THR A 71 3.48 3.77 6.33
CA THR A 71 3.93 2.60 7.09
C THR A 71 2.89 2.15 8.12
N GLY A 72 2.22 3.11 8.76
CA GLY A 72 1.08 2.85 9.66
C GLY A 72 -0.12 2.22 8.94
N LEU A 73 -0.43 2.67 7.72
CA LEU A 73 -1.51 2.13 6.91
C LEU A 73 -1.26 0.66 6.54
N HIS A 74 -0.05 0.32 6.10
CA HIS A 74 0.33 -1.07 5.81
C HIS A 74 0.34 -1.98 7.04
N ARG A 75 0.58 -1.42 8.24
CA ARG A 75 0.48 -2.15 9.50
C ARG A 75 -0.98 -2.43 9.92
N THR A 76 -1.95 -1.76 9.29
CA THR A 76 -3.38 -1.90 9.62
C THR A 76 -4.08 -3.00 8.82
N GLU A 77 -3.43 -3.59 7.81
CA GLU A 77 -3.88 -4.90 7.32
C GLU A 77 -3.50 -5.94 8.37
N PRO A 78 -4.48 -6.63 9.01
CA PRO A 78 -4.14 -7.75 9.87
C PRO A 78 -3.33 -8.75 9.04
N PRO A 79 -2.26 -9.36 9.56
CA PRO A 79 -1.62 -10.47 8.88
C PRO A 79 -2.71 -11.50 8.62
N GLY A 80 -3.10 -11.63 7.34
CA GLY A 80 -4.10 -12.58 6.91
C GLY A 80 -3.71 -13.95 7.43
N THR A 81 -4.55 -14.47 8.32
CA THR A 81 -4.80 -15.86 8.68
C THR A 81 -3.92 -16.88 7.94
N ALA A 82 -2.65 -16.97 8.29
CA ALA A 82 -1.93 -18.23 8.14
C ALA A 82 -2.49 -19.13 9.22
N ALA A 83 -3.56 -19.87 8.89
CA ALA A 83 -4.02 -20.98 9.71
C ALA A 83 -2.80 -21.82 10.14
N PRO A 84 -2.72 -22.29 11.39
CA PRO A 84 -1.63 -23.16 11.81
C PRO A 84 -1.63 -24.35 10.85
N ARG A 85 -0.58 -24.47 10.02
CA ARG A 85 -0.40 -25.64 9.16
C ARG A 85 -0.36 -26.84 10.11
N ALA A 86 -1.38 -27.69 10.03
CA ALA A 86 -1.40 -28.93 10.77
C ALA A 86 -0.09 -29.70 10.48
N PRO A 87 0.53 -30.34 11.49
CA PRO A 87 1.69 -31.18 11.23
C PRO A 87 1.29 -32.24 10.20
N GLY A 88 2.01 -32.26 9.07
CA GLY A 88 1.79 -33.23 8.01
C GLY A 88 1.91 -34.66 8.54
N PRO A 89 1.16 -35.63 7.99
CA PRO A 89 1.20 -37.00 8.47
C PRO A 89 2.62 -37.57 8.35
N ALA A 90 3.10 -38.17 9.44
CA ALA A 90 4.39 -38.86 9.50
C ALA A 90 4.56 -39.85 8.34
N PRO A 91 5.78 -40.03 7.81
CA PRO A 91 6.01 -40.96 6.73
C PRO A 91 5.67 -42.38 7.20
N ARG A 92 4.78 -43.06 6.47
CA ARG A 92 4.54 -44.49 6.66
C ARG A 92 5.83 -45.22 6.33
N GLU A 93 6.50 -45.70 7.37
CA GLU A 93 7.61 -46.64 7.21
C GLU A 93 7.12 -47.82 6.38
N ARG A 94 7.86 -48.07 5.29
CA ARG A 94 7.61 -49.17 4.37
C ARG A 94 7.75 -50.47 5.16
N GLN A 95 6.65 -51.18 5.35
CA GLN A 95 6.71 -52.62 5.61
C GLN A 95 7.36 -53.26 4.38
N GLY A 96 8.60 -53.74 4.58
CA GLY A 96 9.28 -54.68 3.69
C GLY A 96 9.00 -56.12 4.12
N PRO A 97 9.28 -57.08 3.22
CA PRO A 97 8.48 -58.28 2.91
C PRO A 97 8.38 -59.34 4.01
#